data_AF-A0A8R2RD38-F1
#
_entry.id   AF-A0A8R2RD38-F1
#
_cell.length_a   1.000
_cell.length_b   1.000
_cell.length_c   1.000
_cell.angle_alpha   90.00
_cell.angle_beta   90.00
_cell.angle_gamma   90.00
#
_symmetry.space_group_name_H-M   'P 1'
#
loop_
_entity.id
_entity.type
_entity.pdbx_description
1 polymer ?
#
loop_
_entity_poly.entity_id
_entity_poly.type
_entity_poly.pdbx_seq_one_letter_code
_entity_poly.pdbx_strand_id
1 'polypeptide(L)'
;MLQFNENFLLLLLGVVALSRGLYIVKDECPPNEEYLLCGSACPFNCSSPSGPVVCSDDCVEGCFCKSGFLRNENGTCVGVDQCIGEQCLNENEVYDICNASCEPTCADPEPICTKICAGGCICADGLLRNDAGDCVSIDKCPGGNSTDPGFLNKYLEVINKILQV
;
A
#
# COMPACT_ATOMS: atom_id res chain seq x y z
N MET A 1 -52.61 33.29 -29.27
CA MET A 1 -52.81 31.84 -29.06
C MET A 1 -51.82 31.15 -29.99
N LEU A 2 -50.68 30.68 -29.48
CA LEU A 2 -49.66 30.04 -30.31
C LEU A 2 -50.11 28.62 -30.62
N GLN A 3 -50.37 28.34 -31.89
CA GLN A 3 -50.87 27.06 -32.37
C GLN A 3 -49.65 26.18 -32.70
N PHE A 4 -49.22 25.36 -31.74
CA PHE A 4 -48.13 24.41 -31.95
C PHE A 4 -48.63 23.23 -32.78
N ASN A 5 -48.02 23.01 -33.94
CA ASN A 5 -48.33 21.92 -34.86
C ASN A 5 -47.93 20.57 -34.25
N GLU A 6 -48.72 19.51 -34.45
CA GLU A 6 -48.41 18.12 -34.10
C GLU A 6 -47.01 17.69 -34.60
N ASN A 7 -46.59 18.21 -35.76
CA ASN A 7 -45.24 17.97 -36.31
C ASN A 7 -44.12 18.61 -35.47
N PHE A 8 -44.41 19.72 -34.76
CA PHE A 8 -43.45 20.36 -33.87
C PHE A 8 -43.22 19.52 -32.61
N LEU A 9 -44.27 18.86 -32.11
CA LEU A 9 -44.16 17.94 -30.98
C LEU A 9 -43.35 16.69 -31.36
N LEU A 10 -43.54 16.16 -32.57
CA LEU A 10 -42.76 15.05 -33.10
C LEU A 10 -41.29 15.42 -33.35
N LEU A 11 -41.00 16.64 -33.79
CA LEU A 11 -39.63 17.16 -33.93
C LEU A 11 -38.93 17.26 -32.57
N LEU A 12 -39.61 17.77 -31.54
CA LEU A 12 -39.04 17.88 -30.19
C LEU A 12 -38.75 16.50 -29.57
N LEU A 13 -39.66 15.53 -29.73
CA LEU A 13 -39.45 14.16 -29.26
C LEU A 13 -38.33 13.45 -30.02
N GLY A 14 -38.19 13.71 -31.33
CA GLY A 14 -37.07 13.22 -32.15
C GLY A 14 -35.72 13.78 -31.71
N VAL A 15 -35.63 15.07 -31.38
CA VAL A 15 -34.41 15.69 -30.84
C VAL A 15 -34.05 15.13 -29.46
N VAL A 16 -35.05 14.87 -28.59
CA VAL A 16 -34.82 14.22 -27.29
C VAL A 16 -34.35 12.78 -27.46
N ALA A 17 -34.90 12.02 -28.40
CA ALA A 17 -34.45 10.67 -28.72
C ALA A 17 -33.01 10.62 -29.28
N LEU A 18 -32.61 11.61 -30.07
CA LEU A 18 -31.23 11.76 -30.56
C LEU A 18 -30.26 12.27 -29.48
N SER A 19 -30.73 13.08 -28.53
CA SER A 19 -29.93 13.53 -27.38
C SER A 19 -29.66 12.42 -26.35
N ARG A 20 -30.43 11.32 -26.40
CA ARG A 20 -30.20 10.13 -25.56
C ARG A 20 -29.11 9.20 -26.12
N GLY A 21 -28.48 9.57 -27.24
CA GLY A 21 -27.45 8.78 -27.92
C GLY A 21 -26.03 9.34 -27.88
N LEU A 22 -25.76 10.43 -27.15
CA LEU A 22 -24.40 10.99 -27.04
C LEU A 22 -24.05 11.57 -25.65
N TYR A 23 -24.65 11.05 -24.59
CA TYR A 23 -24.00 11.15 -23.28
C TYR A 23 -22.97 10.03 -23.22
N ILE A 24 -21.80 10.27 -23.80
CA ILE A 24 -20.60 9.50 -23.47
C ILE A 24 -20.41 9.75 -21.97
N VAL A 25 -20.68 8.71 -21.16
CA VAL A 25 -20.27 8.72 -19.74
C VAL A 25 -18.78 8.95 -19.80
N LYS A 26 -18.36 10.17 -19.45
CA LYS A 26 -16.95 10.53 -19.34
C LYS A 26 -16.39 9.63 -18.26
N ASP A 27 -15.62 8.63 -18.68
CA ASP A 27 -14.70 7.79 -17.91
C ASP A 27 -14.71 8.11 -16.41
N GLU A 28 -15.70 7.58 -15.70
CA GLU A 28 -15.60 7.50 -14.26
C GLU A 28 -14.56 6.42 -13.97
N CYS A 29 -13.44 6.82 -13.37
CA CYS A 29 -12.41 5.86 -12.99
C CYS A 29 -13.01 4.73 -12.15
N PRO A 30 -12.46 3.51 -12.24
CA PRO A 30 -12.90 2.40 -11.40
C PRO A 30 -12.89 2.74 -9.91
N PRO A 31 -13.59 1.96 -9.06
CA PRO A 31 -13.50 2.13 -7.62
C PRO A 31 -12.05 2.21 -7.12
N ASN A 32 -11.82 3.09 -6.15
CA ASN A 32 -10.49 3.38 -5.58
C ASN A 32 -9.47 3.99 -6.54
N GLU A 33 -9.92 4.49 -7.70
CA GLU A 33 -9.11 5.24 -8.65
C GLU A 33 -9.55 6.70 -8.74
N GLU A 34 -8.60 7.58 -9.07
CA GLU A 34 -8.82 8.98 -9.37
C GLU A 34 -8.23 9.34 -10.72
N TYR A 35 -8.92 10.21 -11.45
CA TYR A 35 -8.46 10.67 -12.76
C TYR A 35 -7.44 11.79 -12.59
N LEU A 36 -6.24 11.61 -13.14
CA LEU A 36 -5.19 12.62 -13.14
C LEU A 36 -4.81 12.96 -14.59
N LEU A 37 -4.68 14.26 -14.86
CA LEU A 37 -4.12 14.75 -16.13
C LEU A 37 -2.62 14.44 -16.26
N CYS A 38 -1.97 14.17 -15.15
CA CYS A 38 -0.52 13.95 -15.05
C CYS A 38 -0.26 13.10 -13.79
N GLY A 39 -0.29 11.78 -13.94
CA GLY A 39 0.14 10.81 -12.93
C GLY A 39 1.42 10.10 -13.35
N SER A 40 2.12 9.48 -12.39
CA SER A 40 3.39 8.78 -12.66
C SER A 40 3.24 7.73 -13.76
N ALA A 41 4.14 7.72 -14.74
CA ALA A 41 4.23 6.64 -15.73
C ALA A 41 4.62 5.29 -15.10
N CYS A 42 5.10 5.29 -13.86
CA CYS A 42 5.42 4.10 -13.08
C CYS A 42 4.66 4.09 -11.74
N PRO A 43 3.35 3.80 -11.75
CA PRO A 43 2.54 3.80 -10.53
C PRO A 43 2.93 2.65 -9.59
N PHE A 44 2.76 2.88 -8.30
CA PHE A 44 2.95 1.86 -7.27
C PHE A 44 1.96 0.71 -7.44
N ASN A 45 2.39 -0.48 -7.07
CA ASN A 45 1.58 -1.70 -7.15
C ASN A 45 1.93 -2.64 -6.00
N CYS A 46 1.15 -3.70 -5.81
CA CYS A 46 1.36 -4.63 -4.70
C CYS A 46 2.74 -5.33 -4.75
N SER A 47 3.33 -5.52 -5.92
CA SER A 47 4.66 -6.11 -6.08
C SER A 47 5.80 -5.10 -5.90
N SER A 48 5.51 -3.80 -6.03
CA SER A 48 6.45 -2.68 -5.89
C SER A 48 5.78 -1.51 -5.17
N PRO A 49 5.65 -1.60 -3.83
CA PRO A 49 4.81 -0.70 -3.03
C PRO A 49 5.38 0.71 -2.86
N SER A 50 6.71 0.85 -2.90
CA SER A 50 7.41 2.15 -3.00
C SER A 50 7.66 2.58 -4.43
N GLY A 51 7.14 1.83 -5.40
CA GLY A 51 7.36 2.04 -6.81
C GLY A 51 8.72 1.58 -7.29
N PRO A 52 8.91 1.65 -8.62
CA PRO A 52 10.15 1.21 -9.22
C PRO A 52 11.31 2.12 -8.81
N VAL A 53 12.46 1.49 -8.56
CA VAL A 53 13.72 2.15 -8.17
C VAL A 53 14.16 3.21 -9.18
N VAL A 54 13.82 3.00 -10.45
CA VAL A 54 14.09 3.93 -11.55
C VAL A 54 12.78 4.19 -12.28
N CYS A 55 12.35 5.45 -12.32
CA CYS A 55 11.22 5.92 -13.11
C CYS A 55 11.61 7.23 -13.81
N SER A 56 11.06 7.51 -14.99
CA SER A 56 11.22 8.82 -15.60
C SER A 56 10.30 9.85 -14.95
N ASP A 57 10.64 11.13 -15.07
CA ASP A 57 9.78 12.23 -14.61
C ASP A 57 8.58 12.49 -15.56
N ASP A 58 8.43 11.66 -16.60
CA ASP A 58 7.30 11.76 -17.52
C ASP A 58 6.01 11.34 -16.80
N CYS A 59 4.95 12.11 -17.02
CA CYS A 59 3.63 11.77 -16.52
C CYS A 59 2.68 11.42 -17.66
N VAL A 60 1.69 10.59 -17.35
CA VAL A 60 0.64 10.17 -18.27
C VAL A 60 -0.73 10.56 -17.70
N GLU A 61 -1.65 10.88 -18.60
CA GLU A 61 -3.05 11.15 -18.26
C GLU A 61 -3.82 9.82 -18.13
N GLY A 62 -4.64 9.67 -17.09
CA GLY A 62 -5.42 8.44 -16.87
C GLY A 62 -5.96 8.27 -15.45
N CYS A 63 -6.41 7.05 -15.15
CA CYS A 63 -6.89 6.65 -13.82
C CYS A 63 -5.77 6.00 -12.99
N PHE A 64 -5.57 6.50 -11.78
CA PHE A 64 -4.52 6.07 -10.86
C PHE A 64 -5.12 5.65 -9.53
N CYS A 65 -4.48 4.70 -8.83
CA CYS A 65 -4.93 4.34 -7.49
C CYS A 65 -4.85 5.56 -6.57
N LYS A 66 -5.92 5.79 -5.79
CA LYS A 66 -5.94 6.82 -4.75
C LYS A 66 -4.88 6.53 -3.69
N SER A 67 -4.51 7.56 -2.93
CA SER A 67 -3.65 7.40 -1.76
C SER A 67 -4.18 6.32 -0.80
N GLY A 68 -3.28 5.43 -0.35
CA GLY A 68 -3.63 4.26 0.48
C GLY A 68 -4.08 3.02 -0.31
N PHE A 69 -4.10 3.07 -1.64
CA PHE A 69 -4.42 1.94 -2.51
C PHE A 69 -3.27 1.62 -3.46
N LEU A 70 -3.09 0.33 -3.75
CA LEU A 70 -2.10 -0.18 -4.69
C LEU A 70 -2.78 -1.07 -5.74
N ARG A 71 -2.26 -1.04 -6.97
CA ARG A 71 -2.79 -1.89 -8.04
C ARG A 71 -2.31 -3.33 -7.82
N ASN A 72 -3.23 -4.28 -7.74
CA ASN A 72 -2.91 -5.71 -7.66
C ASN A 72 -2.66 -6.31 -9.06
N GLU A 73 -2.30 -7.60 -9.11
CA GLU A 73 -2.05 -8.32 -10.36
C GLU A 73 -3.27 -8.40 -11.30
N ASN A 74 -4.48 -8.30 -10.73
CA ASN A 74 -5.74 -8.25 -11.49
C ASN A 74 -6.05 -6.84 -12.04
N GLY A 75 -5.14 -5.87 -11.87
CA GLY A 75 -5.31 -4.50 -12.32
C GLY A 75 -6.27 -3.67 -11.47
N THR A 76 -6.69 -4.14 -10.28
CA THR A 76 -7.62 -3.44 -9.40
C THR A 76 -6.88 -2.73 -8.27
N CYS A 77 -7.29 -1.50 -7.93
CA CYS A 77 -6.76 -0.79 -6.77
C CYS A 77 -7.39 -1.31 -5.47
N VAL A 78 -6.57 -1.98 -4.66
CA VAL A 78 -6.95 -2.57 -3.37
C VAL A 78 -6.26 -1.82 -2.24
N GLY A 79 -6.79 -1.93 -1.02
CA GLY A 79 -6.11 -1.38 0.16
C GLY A 79 -4.71 -1.97 0.30
N VAL A 80 -3.76 -1.21 0.83
CA VAL A 80 -2.38 -1.69 1.05
C VAL A 80 -2.36 -2.99 1.87
N ASP A 81 -3.27 -3.12 2.84
CA ASP A 81 -3.50 -4.31 3.67
C ASP A 81 -4.07 -5.52 2.89
N GLN A 82 -4.64 -5.27 1.71
CA GLN A 82 -5.19 -6.27 0.80
C GLN A 82 -4.22 -6.66 -0.31
N CYS A 83 -3.05 -6.02 -0.38
CA CYS A 83 -1.94 -6.58 -1.15
C CYS A 83 -1.54 -7.88 -0.46
N ILE A 84 -1.96 -8.99 -1.06
CA ILE A 84 -1.73 -10.33 -0.53
C ILE A 84 -0.21 -10.57 -0.56
N GLY A 85 0.44 -10.28 0.56
CA GLY A 85 1.60 -11.02 0.97
C GLY A 85 1.21 -12.46 1.25
N GLU A 86 2.13 -13.41 1.05
CA GLU A 86 1.97 -14.74 1.62
C GLU A 86 1.51 -14.58 3.08
N GLN A 87 0.44 -15.27 3.49
CA GLN A 87 0.02 -15.21 4.88
C GLN A 87 1.19 -15.63 5.75
N CYS A 88 1.61 -14.76 6.67
CA CYS A 88 2.69 -15.11 7.59
C CYS A 88 2.24 -16.29 8.43
N LEU A 89 2.90 -17.41 8.20
CA LEU A 89 2.51 -18.70 8.78
C LEU A 89 3.07 -18.88 10.19
N ASN A 90 4.15 -18.16 10.53
CA ASN A 90 4.75 -18.25 11.85
C ASN A 90 4.01 -17.34 12.82
N GLU A 91 3.96 -17.76 14.09
CA GLU A 91 3.35 -16.96 15.14
C GLU A 91 4.09 -15.63 15.34
N ASN A 92 3.32 -14.59 15.62
CA ASN A 92 3.81 -13.23 15.87
C ASN A 92 4.58 -12.58 14.71
N GLU A 93 4.36 -13.05 13.47
CA GLU A 93 4.74 -12.33 12.27
C GLU A 93 3.59 -11.47 11.75
N VAL A 94 3.94 -10.32 11.20
CA VAL A 94 3.06 -9.44 10.45
C VAL A 94 3.62 -9.26 9.06
N TYR A 95 2.74 -9.23 8.06
CA TYR A 95 3.17 -8.89 6.71
C TYR A 95 3.40 -7.39 6.64
N ASP A 96 4.65 -7.00 6.44
CA ASP A 96 5.01 -5.63 6.14
C ASP A 96 5.35 -5.53 4.66
N ILE A 97 4.55 -4.72 3.97
CA ILE A 97 4.67 -4.45 2.55
C ILE A 97 5.96 -3.68 2.21
N CYS A 98 6.61 -3.06 3.21
CA CYS A 98 7.84 -2.29 3.07
C CYS A 98 8.81 -2.49 4.26
N ASN A 99 9.23 -3.73 4.52
CA ASN A 99 10.24 -4.00 5.56
C ASN A 99 11.70 -3.85 5.10
N ALA A 100 11.94 -3.49 3.84
CA ALA A 100 13.29 -3.41 3.25
C ALA A 100 14.15 -4.68 3.39
N SER A 101 13.51 -5.84 3.53
CA SER A 101 14.11 -7.13 3.90
C SER A 101 15.04 -7.03 5.11
N CYS A 102 14.63 -6.23 6.10
CA CYS A 102 15.44 -5.87 7.26
C CYS A 102 14.53 -5.77 8.48
N GLU A 103 14.89 -6.45 9.57
CA GLU A 103 14.13 -6.42 10.81
C GLU A 103 15.06 -6.62 12.02
N PRO A 104 14.66 -6.14 13.22
CA PRO A 104 15.39 -6.39 14.45
C PRO A 104 15.55 -7.89 14.75
N THR A 105 16.76 -8.29 15.14
CA THR A 105 17.07 -9.67 15.55
C THR A 105 17.69 -9.72 16.94
N CYS A 106 17.70 -10.89 17.58
CA CYS A 106 18.41 -11.06 18.84
C CYS A 106 19.92 -10.79 18.73
N ALA A 107 20.52 -10.99 17.54
CA ALA A 107 21.93 -10.72 17.28
C ALA A 107 22.19 -9.23 17.01
N ASP A 108 21.26 -8.57 16.30
CA ASP A 108 21.30 -7.15 15.96
C ASP A 108 19.93 -6.48 16.18
N PRO A 109 19.70 -5.90 17.37
CA PRO A 109 18.44 -5.24 17.71
C PRO A 109 18.23 -3.87 17.04
N GLU A 110 19.28 -3.24 16.51
CA GLU A 110 19.22 -1.95 15.80
C GLU A 110 19.90 -2.05 14.42
N PRO A 111 19.37 -2.86 13.50
CA PRO A 111 19.95 -2.99 12.18
C PRO A 111 19.76 -1.69 11.38
N ILE A 112 20.75 -1.35 10.55
CA ILE A 112 20.64 -0.24 9.62
C ILE A 112 19.88 -0.74 8.38
N CYS A 113 18.60 -0.39 8.28
CA CYS A 113 17.76 -0.77 7.15
C CYS A 113 17.82 0.25 6.01
N THR A 114 17.73 -0.25 4.77
CA THR A 114 17.58 0.62 3.59
C THR A 114 16.14 1.13 3.46
N LYS A 115 15.90 2.13 2.60
CA LYS A 115 14.54 2.60 2.29
C LYS A 115 13.93 1.92 1.06
N ILE A 116 14.58 0.88 0.53
CA ILE A 116 14.08 0.15 -0.64
C ILE A 116 13.05 -0.84 -0.12
N CYS A 117 11.77 -0.69 -0.46
CA CYS A 117 10.76 -1.64 0.03
C CYS A 117 10.91 -2.99 -0.66
N ALA A 118 10.97 -4.03 0.16
CA ALA A 118 10.62 -5.38 -0.21
C ALA A 118 9.53 -5.83 0.77
N GLY A 119 8.44 -6.39 0.25
CA GLY A 119 7.38 -6.94 1.08
C GLY A 119 7.78 -8.29 1.65
N GLY A 120 7.37 -8.58 2.88
CA GLY A 120 7.64 -9.86 3.53
C GLY A 120 7.12 -9.93 4.96
N CYS A 121 7.22 -11.10 5.56
CA CYS A 121 6.87 -11.32 6.95
C CYS A 121 8.01 -10.85 7.87
N ILE A 122 7.68 -9.98 8.82
CA ILE A 122 8.58 -9.54 9.90
C ILE A 122 7.96 -9.82 11.25
N CYS A 123 8.77 -9.81 12.28
CA CYS A 123 8.28 -9.85 13.65
C CYS A 123 7.39 -8.64 13.96
N ALA A 124 6.26 -8.91 14.64
CA ALA A 124 5.36 -7.89 15.14
C ALA A 124 6.09 -6.90 16.07
N ASP A 125 5.54 -5.69 16.21
CA ASP A 125 6.14 -4.61 16.99
C ASP A 125 6.59 -5.07 18.39
N GLY A 126 7.85 -4.76 18.72
CA GLY A 126 8.46 -5.09 20.01
C GLY A 126 9.02 -6.50 20.13
N LEU A 127 9.00 -7.31 19.07
CA LEU A 127 9.61 -8.62 19.02
C LEU A 127 10.90 -8.61 18.18
N LEU A 128 11.75 -9.61 18.43
CA LEU A 128 13.04 -9.81 17.77
C LEU A 128 13.08 -11.20 17.17
N ARG A 129 13.62 -11.33 15.96
CA ARG A 129 13.84 -12.66 15.37
C ARG A 129 15.04 -13.35 16.01
N ASN A 130 14.85 -14.57 16.50
CA ASN A 130 15.93 -15.40 17.02
C ASN A 130 16.59 -16.24 15.91
N ASP A 131 17.67 -16.96 16.25
CA ASP A 131 18.40 -17.80 15.28
C ASP A 131 17.62 -19.04 14.79
N ALA A 132 16.52 -19.40 15.46
CA ALA A 132 15.60 -20.45 15.04
C ALA A 132 14.55 -19.94 14.04
N GLY A 133 14.46 -18.62 13.83
CA GLY A 133 13.47 -17.96 12.98
C GLY A 133 12.21 -17.52 13.70
N ASP A 134 12.08 -17.74 15.01
CA ASP A 134 10.90 -17.36 15.78
C ASP A 134 10.97 -15.90 16.23
N CYS A 135 9.82 -15.23 16.21
CA CYS A 135 9.64 -13.89 16.77
C CYS A 135 9.39 -13.98 18.28
N VAL A 136 10.35 -13.48 19.06
CA VAL A 136 10.35 -13.59 20.52
C VAL A 136 10.56 -12.24 21.19
N SER A 137 10.07 -12.14 22.42
CA SER A 137 10.39 -11.00 23.28
C SER A 137 11.87 -11.02 23.69
N ILE A 138 12.41 -9.85 24.02
CA ILE A 138 13.81 -9.66 24.41
C ILE A 138 14.31 -10.63 25.49
N ASP A 139 13.50 -10.93 26.51
CA ASP A 139 13.83 -11.82 27.62
C ASP A 139 14.12 -13.25 27.17
N LYS A 140 13.64 -13.62 25.97
CA LYS A 140 13.86 -14.91 25.31
C LYS A 140 15.04 -14.91 24.33
N CYS A 141 15.68 -13.77 24.08
CA CYS A 141 16.92 -13.74 23.31
C CYS A 141 18.09 -14.35 24.10
N PRO A 142 19.12 -14.91 23.45
CA PRO A 142 20.35 -15.32 24.11
C PRO A 142 20.97 -14.15 24.88
N GLY A 143 21.08 -14.27 26.21
CA GLY A 143 21.51 -13.16 27.07
C GLY A 143 20.40 -12.23 27.55
N GLY A 144 19.11 -12.50 27.26
CA GLY A 144 17.96 -11.74 27.80
C GLY A 144 17.88 -11.73 29.32
N ASN A 145 18.46 -12.74 29.98
CA ASN A 145 18.65 -12.81 31.43
C ASN A 145 20.06 -12.38 31.89
N SER A 146 20.83 -11.73 31.01
CA SER A 146 22.15 -11.19 31.34
C SER A 146 22.00 -10.06 32.35
N THR A 147 22.71 -10.18 33.46
CA THR A 147 22.85 -9.09 34.43
C THR A 147 23.84 -8.03 33.96
N ASP A 148 24.34 -8.11 32.72
CA ASP A 148 25.16 -7.06 32.11
C ASP A 148 24.29 -5.82 31.86
N PRO A 149 24.54 -4.71 32.59
CA PRO A 149 23.80 -3.46 32.40
C PRO A 149 23.95 -2.92 30.98
N GLY A 150 25.05 -3.21 30.27
CA GLY A 150 25.25 -2.81 28.89
C GLY A 150 24.31 -3.50 27.91
N PHE A 151 23.99 -4.78 28.17
CA PHE A 151 23.05 -5.54 27.35
C PHE A 151 21.62 -5.02 27.55
N LEU A 152 21.14 -4.91 28.79
CA LEU A 152 19.79 -4.42 29.07
C LEU A 152 19.56 -2.96 28.62
N ASN A 153 20.56 -2.09 28.75
CA ASN A 153 20.46 -0.71 28.28
C ASN A 153 20.33 -0.61 26.75
N LYS A 154 21.07 -1.45 25.99
CA LYS A 154 20.95 -1.50 24.52
C LYS A 154 19.52 -1.76 24.09
N TYR A 155 18.81 -2.67 24.76
CA TYR A 155 17.43 -2.98 24.41
C TYR A 155 16.39 -2.04 25.01
N LEU A 156 16.63 -1.45 26.20
CA LEU A 156 15.73 -0.43 26.75
C LEU A 156 15.72 0.83 25.89
N GLU A 157 16.85 1.20 25.28
CA GLU A 157 16.90 2.29 24.30
C GLU A 157 16.09 1.96 23.04
N VAL A 158 16.16 0.70 22.56
CA VAL A 158 15.37 0.20 21.43
C VAL A 158 13.87 0.22 21.73
N ILE A 159 13.45 -0.32 22.88
CA ILE A 159 12.04 -0.36 23.30
C ILE A 159 11.47 1.07 23.40
N ASN A 160 12.24 2.01 23.96
CA ASN A 160 11.81 3.40 24.06
C ASN A 160 11.72 4.12 22.70
N LYS A 161 12.50 3.70 21.70
CA LYS A 161 12.38 4.21 20.32
C LYS A 161 11.22 3.58 19.56
N ILE A 162 10.95 2.29 19.77
CA ILE A 162 9.86 1.57 19.09
C ILE A 162 8.49 1.97 19.66
N LEU A 163 8.38 2.29 20.95
CA LEU A 163 7.13 2.71 21.61
C LEU A 163 6.80 4.22 21.47
N GLN A 164 7.65 5.02 20.82
CA GLN A 164 7.39 6.44 20.57
C GLN A 164 6.79 6.64 19.18
N VAL A 165 5.46 6.52 19.11
CA VAL A 165 4.60 7.19 18.12
C VAL A 165 4.01 8.44 18.77
#